data_AF-M5C605-F1
#
_entry.id   AF-M5C605-F1
#
_cell.length_a   1.000
_cell.length_b   1.000
_cell.length_c   1.000
_cell.angle_alpha   90.00
_cell.angle_beta   90.00
_cell.angle_gamma   90.00
#
_symmetry.space_group_name_H-M   'P 1'
#
loop_
_entity.id
_entity.type
_entity.pdbx_description
1 polymer ?
#
loop_
_entity_poly.entity_id
_entity_poly.type
_entity_poly.pdbx_seq_one_letter_code
_entity_poly.pdbx_strand_id
1 'polypeptide(L)'
;MGKITSYTVDPYVNPSVVASATPDNATVHASIAAQRKLRIVSELVVGGNEKRSVVFEQDLKFENIQDYADDGWVQWGAQSTTGYTKSSTNGKVSLLDTFSYPLSVFSNYTLYSMQFGAYGSAINQTFTRALLPPSGVAHTIFWTSRAQGWVGMDDAPGLRHAINGTGETEQAFAYGDVAGEVGTSTSFLKRC
;
A
#
# COMPACT_ATOMS: atom_id res chain seq x y z
N MET A 1 28.57 14.64 22.44
CA MET A 1 27.31 14.21 23.11
C MET A 1 26.12 14.74 22.33
N GLY A 2 25.01 14.00 22.27
CA GLY A 2 23.78 14.43 21.61
C GLY A 2 22.66 14.73 22.62
N LYS A 3 21.85 15.76 22.37
CA LYS A 3 20.69 16.14 23.20
C LYS A 3 19.49 16.44 22.31
N ILE A 4 18.33 15.84 22.62
CA ILE A 4 17.05 16.22 22.00
C ILE A 4 16.67 17.61 22.51
N THR A 5 16.45 18.54 21.60
CA THR A 5 16.05 19.93 21.90
C THR A 5 14.57 20.18 21.64
N SER A 6 13.94 19.40 20.75
CA SER A 6 12.50 19.44 20.51
C SER A 6 11.98 18.08 20.09
N TYR A 7 10.76 17.75 20.50
CA TYR A 7 10.05 16.56 20.11
C TYR A 7 8.58 16.92 19.89
N THR A 8 8.08 16.68 18.68
CA THR A 8 6.71 16.99 18.28
C THR A 8 6.12 15.77 17.60
N VAL A 9 5.10 15.20 18.23
CA VAL A 9 4.33 14.08 17.71
C VAL A 9 2.90 14.26 18.19
N ASP A 10 1.93 13.82 17.39
CA ASP A 10 0.58 13.66 17.92
C ASP A 10 0.62 12.56 19.00
N PRO A 11 0.08 12.80 20.20
CA PRO A 11 0.18 11.84 21.31
C PRO A 11 -0.51 10.52 20.96
N TYR A 12 -1.59 10.58 20.19
CA TYR A 12 -2.35 9.44 19.69
C TYR A 12 -2.75 9.67 18.24
N VAL A 13 -2.82 8.59 17.47
CA VAL A 13 -3.46 8.61 16.15
C VAL A 13 -4.95 8.48 16.39
N ASN A 14 -5.74 9.46 15.95
CA ASN A 14 -7.19 9.37 15.96
C ASN A 14 -7.68 9.03 14.55
N PRO A 15 -8.01 7.76 14.25
CA PRO A 15 -8.46 7.40 12.92
C PRO A 15 -9.83 8.01 12.63
N SER A 16 -10.02 8.49 11.41
CA SER A 16 -11.34 8.79 10.87
C SER A 16 -11.97 7.48 10.43
N VAL A 17 -13.08 7.09 11.06
CA VAL A 17 -13.85 5.89 10.70
C VAL A 17 -15.21 6.33 10.21
N VAL A 18 -15.55 5.96 8.98
CA VAL A 18 -16.86 6.20 8.36
C VAL A 18 -17.43 4.86 7.98
N ALA A 19 -18.69 4.62 8.35
CA ALA A 19 -19.44 3.46 7.90
C ALA A 19 -20.85 3.90 7.53
N SER A 20 -21.38 3.35 6.44
CA SER A 20 -22.73 3.63 5.98
C SER A 20 -23.31 2.43 5.25
N ALA A 21 -24.63 2.31 5.28
CA ALA A 21 -25.36 1.32 4.48
C ALA A 21 -26.52 2.01 3.75
N THR A 22 -26.93 1.47 2.61
CA THR A 22 -28.18 1.87 1.95
C THR A 22 -29.39 1.52 2.83
N PRO A 23 -30.56 2.16 2.65
CA PRO A 23 -31.74 1.91 3.51
C PRO A 23 -32.22 0.44 3.53
N ASP A 24 -31.94 -0.30 2.46
CA ASP A 24 -32.24 -1.73 2.31
C ASP A 24 -31.07 -2.64 2.71
N ASN A 25 -29.95 -2.08 3.17
CA ASN A 25 -28.67 -2.76 3.44
C ASN A 25 -28.06 -3.48 2.23
N ALA A 26 -28.55 -3.24 1.02
CA ALA A 26 -28.03 -3.86 -0.21
C ALA A 26 -26.60 -3.42 -0.53
N THR A 27 -26.16 -2.27 -0.01
CA THR A 27 -24.77 -1.80 -0.12
C THR A 27 -24.27 -1.29 1.22
N VAL A 28 -23.07 -1.73 1.61
CA VAL A 28 -22.35 -1.32 2.81
C VAL A 28 -21.01 -0.73 2.41
N HIS A 29 -20.69 0.43 2.97
CA HIS A 29 -19.44 1.13 2.79
C HIS A 29 -18.75 1.31 4.15
N ALA A 30 -17.44 1.05 4.19
CA ALA A 30 -16.60 1.32 5.34
C ALA A 30 -15.30 1.97 4.88
N SER A 31 -14.90 3.06 5.54
CA SER A 31 -13.65 3.76 5.30
C SER A 31 -12.94 4.04 6.62
N ILE A 32 -11.65 3.77 6.66
CA ILE A 32 -10.76 4.09 7.77
C ILE A 32 -9.58 4.86 7.21
N ALA A 33 -9.33 6.05 7.74
CA ALA A 33 -8.16 6.85 7.42
C ALA A 33 -7.41 7.24 8.69
N ALA A 34 -6.09 7.17 8.66
CA ALA A 34 -5.23 7.52 9.78
C ALA A 34 -3.98 8.24 9.28
N GLN A 35 -3.52 9.23 10.04
CA GLN A 35 -2.27 9.92 9.78
C GLN A 35 -1.46 10.07 11.07
N ARG A 36 -0.14 10.00 10.93
CA ARG A 36 0.80 10.31 12.01
C ARG A 36 1.95 11.14 11.47
N LYS A 37 2.25 12.25 12.14
CA LYS A 37 3.44 13.06 11.90
C LYS A 37 4.34 13.06 13.12
N LEU A 38 5.64 12.98 12.89
CA LEU A 38 6.67 13.00 13.91
C LEU A 38 7.79 13.94 13.47
N ARG A 39 8.26 14.77 14.40
CA ARG A 39 9.42 15.63 14.21
C ARG A 39 10.28 15.65 15.48
N ILE A 40 11.56 15.32 15.34
CA ILE A 40 12.54 15.33 16.43
C ILE A 40 13.68 16.25 16.02
N VAL A 41 14.04 17.19 16.89
CA VAL A 41 15.21 18.06 16.75
C VAL A 41 16.19 17.73 17.84
N SER A 42 17.45 17.55 17.45
CA SER A 42 18.56 17.26 18.34
C SER A 42 19.74 18.17 18.04
N GLU A 43 20.58 18.41 19.04
CA GLU A 43 21.89 19.03 18.91
C GLU A 43 22.96 17.96 19.18
N LEU A 44 23.92 17.84 18.27
CA LEU A 44 25.07 16.94 18.38
C LEU A 44 26.35 17.76 18.53
N VAL A 45 27.12 17.52 19.59
CA VAL A 45 28.46 18.11 19.76
C VAL A 45 29.52 17.16 19.19
N VAL A 46 30.28 17.65 18.20
CA VAL A 46 31.35 16.94 17.49
C VAL A 46 32.68 17.68 17.71
N GLY A 47 33.79 16.95 17.87
CA GLY A 47 35.16 17.50 17.78
C GLY A 47 35.43 18.80 18.55
N GLY A 48 35.35 18.78 19.88
CA GLY A 48 35.92 19.85 20.72
C GLY A 48 35.09 21.12 20.91
N ASN A 49 33.88 21.24 20.30
CA ASN A 49 32.74 22.12 20.67
C ASN A 49 31.82 22.42 19.46
N GLU A 50 32.06 21.87 18.27
CA GLU A 50 31.19 22.08 17.10
C GLU A 50 29.80 21.51 17.37
N LYS A 51 28.77 22.35 17.26
CA LYS A 51 27.36 21.95 17.41
C LYS A 51 26.74 21.73 16.03
N ARG A 52 26.08 20.60 15.85
CA ARG A 52 25.29 20.27 14.65
C ARG A 52 23.83 20.09 15.02
N SER A 53 22.94 20.75 14.30
CA SER A 53 21.50 20.51 14.42
C SER A 53 21.12 19.32 13.57
N VAL A 54 20.44 18.33 14.15
CA VAL A 54 19.91 17.17 13.45
C VAL A 54 18.39 17.19 13.56
N VAL A 55 17.70 17.09 12.43
CA VAL A 55 16.24 17.04 12.38
C VAL A 55 15.80 15.74 11.72
N PHE A 56 14.99 14.97 12.43
CA PHE A 56 14.31 13.78 11.94
C PHE A 56 12.82 14.07 11.77
N GLU A 57 12.24 13.69 10.64
CA GLU A 57 10.85 13.92 10.28
C GLU A 57 10.25 12.63 9.71
N GLN A 58 9.00 12.34 10.04
CA GLN A 58 8.21 11.27 9.43
C GLN A 58 6.77 11.74 9.24
N ASP A 59 6.19 11.42 8.08
CA ASP A 59 4.76 11.58 7.79
C ASP A 59 4.26 10.25 7.22
N LEU A 60 3.30 9.64 7.89
CA LEU A 60 2.70 8.36 7.51
C LEU A 60 1.20 8.54 7.40
N LYS A 61 0.63 8.11 6.26
CA LYS A 61 -0.80 8.09 5.99
C LYS A 61 -1.23 6.69 5.63
N PHE A 62 -2.37 6.29 6.15
CA PHE A 62 -3.04 5.03 5.87
C PHE A 62 -4.50 5.31 5.50
N GLU A 63 -5.00 4.62 4.50
CA GLU A 63 -6.41 4.62 4.11
C GLU A 63 -6.83 3.19 3.75
N ASN A 64 -8.02 2.79 4.14
CA ASN A 64 -8.66 1.56 3.74
C ASN A 64 -10.14 1.81 3.50
N ILE A 65 -10.58 1.63 2.27
CA ILE A 65 -11.97 1.76 1.81
C ILE A 65 -12.45 0.38 1.41
N GLN A 66 -13.63 0.00 1.86
CA GLN A 66 -14.28 -1.26 1.55
C GLN A 66 -15.73 -0.99 1.17
N ASP A 67 -16.13 -1.56 0.04
CA ASP A 67 -17.49 -1.48 -0.47
C ASP A 67 -18.01 -2.90 -0.70
N TYR A 68 -19.22 -3.16 -0.22
CA TYR A 68 -19.94 -4.41 -0.38
C TYR A 68 -21.27 -4.07 -1.01
N ALA A 69 -21.60 -4.65 -2.16
CA ALA A 69 -22.88 -4.46 -2.84
C ALA A 69 -23.51 -5.81 -3.15
N ASP A 70 -24.79 -5.79 -3.52
CA ASP A 70 -25.58 -6.98 -3.87
C ASP A 70 -25.52 -8.02 -2.74
N ASP A 71 -25.98 -7.64 -1.54
CA ASP A 71 -25.91 -8.47 -0.33
C ASP A 71 -24.49 -8.96 0.03
N GLY A 72 -23.46 -8.26 -0.48
CA GLY A 72 -22.05 -8.60 -0.29
C GLY A 72 -21.47 -9.55 -1.32
N TRP A 73 -22.22 -9.91 -2.38
CA TRP A 73 -21.73 -10.70 -3.50
C TRP A 73 -20.72 -9.94 -4.37
N VAL A 74 -20.77 -8.61 -4.38
CA VAL A 74 -19.73 -7.79 -5.02
C VAL A 74 -18.97 -7.01 -3.97
N GLN A 75 -17.65 -7.14 -3.98
CA GLN A 75 -16.77 -6.59 -2.95
C GLN A 75 -15.62 -5.84 -3.59
N TRP A 76 -15.35 -4.64 -3.11
CA TRP A 76 -14.16 -3.86 -3.45
C TRP A 76 -13.43 -3.53 -2.15
N GLY A 77 -12.11 -3.61 -2.19
CA GLY A 77 -11.23 -3.12 -1.14
C GLY A 77 -10.12 -2.30 -1.77
N ALA A 78 -9.90 -1.08 -1.28
CA ALA A 78 -8.78 -0.25 -1.65
C ALA A 78 -8.04 0.19 -0.38
N GLN A 79 -6.79 -0.24 -0.24
CA GLN A 79 -5.91 0.13 0.86
C GLN A 79 -4.71 0.90 0.31
N SER A 80 -4.29 1.95 1.00
CA SER A 80 -3.12 2.72 0.63
C SER A 80 -2.32 3.13 1.86
N THR A 81 -1.01 2.88 1.81
CA THR A 81 -0.06 3.44 2.77
C THR A 81 0.91 4.34 2.01
N THR A 82 0.98 5.61 2.39
CA THR A 82 1.88 6.59 1.78
C THR A 82 2.63 7.36 2.86
N GLY A 83 3.83 7.84 2.54
CA GLY A 83 4.57 8.62 3.51
C GLY A 83 6.00 8.91 3.13
N TYR A 84 6.69 9.52 4.09
CA TYR A 84 8.12 9.70 4.03
C TYR A 84 8.79 9.62 5.41
N THR A 85 10.08 9.33 5.39
CA THR A 85 11.01 9.52 6.50
C THR A 85 12.19 10.36 6.01
N LYS A 86 12.58 11.37 6.77
CA LYS A 86 13.62 12.33 6.38
C LYS A 86 14.53 12.63 7.57
N SER A 87 15.83 12.67 7.32
CA SER A 87 16.83 13.16 8.28
C SER A 87 17.68 14.24 7.64
N SER A 88 18.00 15.28 8.40
CA SER A 88 18.88 16.36 7.95
C SER A 88 19.84 16.79 9.05
N THR A 89 21.05 17.16 8.65
CA THR A 89 22.09 17.71 9.53
C THR A 89 22.47 19.10 9.02
N ASN A 90 22.36 20.12 9.88
CA ASN A 90 22.58 21.52 9.54
C ASN A 90 21.78 21.96 8.29
N GLY A 91 20.54 21.49 8.18
CA GLY A 91 19.66 21.77 7.03
C GLY A 91 19.93 20.94 5.78
N LYS A 92 21.07 20.24 5.69
CA LYS A 92 21.37 19.34 4.56
C LYS A 92 20.70 17.98 4.80
N VAL A 93 19.85 17.56 3.87
CA VAL A 93 19.23 16.22 3.91
C VAL A 93 20.31 15.16 3.78
N SER A 94 20.34 14.22 4.71
CA SER A 94 21.19 13.04 4.70
C SER A 94 20.40 11.78 4.41
N LEU A 95 19.14 11.70 4.84
CA LEU A 95 18.23 10.59 4.54
C LEU A 95 16.93 11.16 3.99
N LEU A 96 16.42 10.58 2.90
CA LEU A 96 15.05 10.77 2.47
C LEU A 96 14.53 9.43 1.93
N ASP A 97 13.47 8.92 2.53
CA ASP A 97 12.76 7.72 2.10
C ASP A 97 11.32 8.12 1.86
N THR A 98 10.84 8.02 0.62
CA THR A 98 9.45 8.30 0.25
C THR A 98 8.85 7.02 -0.33
N PHE A 99 7.62 6.68 0.05
CA PHE A 99 7.02 5.42 -0.33
C PHE A 99 5.51 5.51 -0.55
N SER A 100 4.99 4.61 -1.39
CA SER A 100 3.57 4.40 -1.61
C SER A 100 3.29 2.93 -1.91
N TYR A 101 2.30 2.36 -1.21
CA TYR A 101 1.91 0.95 -1.27
C TYR A 101 0.39 0.79 -1.47
N PRO A 102 -0.18 1.14 -2.63
CA PRO A 102 -1.60 0.89 -2.89
C PRO A 102 -1.85 -0.60 -3.18
N LEU A 103 -2.96 -1.09 -2.63
CA LEU A 103 -3.54 -2.42 -2.85
C LEU A 103 -5.02 -2.23 -3.20
N SER A 104 -5.46 -2.84 -4.30
CA SER A 104 -6.87 -2.99 -4.62
C SER A 104 -7.22 -4.45 -4.72
N VAL A 105 -8.33 -4.86 -4.12
CA VAL A 105 -8.92 -6.19 -4.21
C VAL A 105 -10.34 -6.04 -4.72
N PHE A 106 -10.75 -6.95 -5.59
CA PHE A 106 -12.09 -7.05 -6.12
C PHE A 106 -12.52 -8.51 -6.11
N SER A 107 -13.76 -8.76 -5.71
CA SER A 107 -14.39 -10.07 -5.77
C SER A 107 -15.84 -9.91 -6.26
N ASN A 108 -16.26 -10.81 -7.13
CA ASN A 108 -17.62 -10.88 -7.63
C ASN A 108 -18.11 -12.34 -7.61
N TYR A 109 -19.18 -12.54 -6.87
CA TYR A 109 -19.83 -13.81 -6.63
C TYR A 109 -21.30 -13.81 -7.08
N THR A 110 -21.77 -12.80 -7.81
CA THR A 110 -23.21 -12.67 -8.17
C THR A 110 -23.74 -13.85 -8.96
N LEU A 111 -22.87 -14.53 -9.70
CA LEU A 111 -23.24 -15.72 -10.47
C LEU A 111 -23.23 -16.99 -9.62
N TYR A 112 -22.79 -16.96 -8.36
CA TYR A 112 -22.63 -18.16 -7.52
C TYR A 112 -23.91 -18.99 -7.37
N SER A 113 -25.10 -18.38 -7.40
CA SER A 113 -26.39 -19.05 -7.23
C SER A 113 -27.03 -19.54 -8.55
N MET A 114 -26.55 -19.09 -9.71
CA MET A 114 -27.13 -19.45 -11.01
C MET A 114 -26.80 -20.90 -11.41
N GLN A 115 -27.61 -21.51 -12.29
CA GLN A 115 -27.49 -22.92 -12.71
C GLN A 115 -26.16 -23.29 -13.40
N PHE A 116 -25.28 -22.33 -13.67
CA PHE A 116 -23.89 -22.53 -14.09
C PHE A 116 -23.09 -21.33 -13.59
N GLY A 117 -22.91 -21.30 -12.26
CA GLY A 117 -22.42 -20.12 -11.58
C GLY A 117 -20.94 -19.83 -11.84
N ALA A 118 -20.50 -18.64 -11.46
CA ALA A 118 -19.10 -18.28 -11.53
C ALA A 118 -18.68 -17.37 -10.36
N TYR A 119 -17.40 -17.42 -10.04
CA TYR A 119 -16.72 -16.48 -9.14
C TYR A 119 -15.58 -15.83 -9.89
N GLY A 120 -15.42 -14.52 -9.75
CA GLY A 120 -14.30 -13.76 -10.29
C GLY A 120 -13.61 -12.93 -9.21
N SER A 121 -12.30 -12.77 -9.33
CA SER A 121 -11.55 -11.85 -8.46
C SER A 121 -10.36 -11.22 -9.16
N ALA A 122 -9.95 -10.07 -8.64
CA ALA A 122 -8.73 -9.39 -9.05
C ALA A 122 -8.03 -8.75 -7.85
N ILE A 123 -6.71 -8.78 -7.87
CA ILE A 123 -5.83 -8.13 -6.90
C ILE A 123 -4.83 -7.31 -7.71
N ASN A 124 -4.70 -6.02 -7.42
CA ASN A 124 -3.65 -5.19 -7.94
C ASN A 124 -2.88 -4.58 -6.78
N GLN A 125 -1.57 -4.74 -6.79
CA GLN A 125 -0.68 -4.17 -5.81
C GLN A 125 0.40 -3.37 -6.54
N THR A 126 0.71 -2.19 -6.06
CA THR A 126 1.87 -1.41 -6.50
C THR A 126 2.70 -1.04 -5.30
N PHE A 127 4.01 -1.03 -5.48
CA PHE A 127 4.97 -0.51 -4.54
C PHE A 127 5.87 0.47 -5.26
N THR A 128 5.95 1.69 -4.74
CA THR A 128 6.90 2.69 -5.21
C THR A 128 7.69 3.23 -4.03
N ARG A 129 9.00 3.42 -4.23
CA ARG A 129 9.89 4.00 -3.21
C ARG A 129 10.98 4.81 -3.88
N ALA A 130 11.31 5.97 -3.32
CA ALA A 130 12.54 6.69 -3.63
C ALA A 130 13.33 6.90 -2.35
N LEU A 131 14.58 6.43 -2.34
CA LEU A 131 15.47 6.42 -1.18
C LEU A 131 16.78 7.14 -1.52
N LEU A 132 17.03 8.23 -0.81
CA LEU A 132 18.35 8.81 -0.60
C LEU A 132 18.88 8.27 0.75
N PRO A 133 19.82 7.31 0.75
CA PRO A 133 20.38 6.80 1.99
C PRO A 133 21.40 7.80 2.61
N PRO A 134 21.71 7.69 3.91
CA PRO A 134 22.75 8.49 4.59
C PRO A 134 24.14 8.38 3.93
N SER A 135 24.38 7.25 3.28
CA SER A 135 25.57 6.92 2.51
C SER A 135 25.18 6.05 1.34
N GLY A 136 25.80 6.26 0.18
CA GLY A 136 25.53 5.49 -1.03
C GLY A 136 24.73 6.28 -2.07
N VAL A 137 24.22 5.57 -3.07
CA VAL A 137 23.56 6.15 -4.24
C VAL A 137 22.06 6.21 -4.01
N ALA A 138 21.47 7.36 -4.33
CA ALA A 138 20.02 7.51 -4.29
C ALA A 138 19.38 6.67 -5.40
N HIS A 139 18.28 6.00 -5.07
CA HIS A 139 17.63 5.07 -5.98
C HIS A 139 16.12 5.02 -5.80
N THR A 140 15.46 4.43 -6.78
CA THR A 140 14.03 4.22 -6.85
C THR A 140 13.74 2.75 -7.07
N ILE A 141 12.66 2.28 -6.45
CA ILE A 141 12.12 0.95 -6.65
C ILE A 141 10.67 1.12 -7.07
N PHE A 142 10.30 0.43 -8.13
CA PHE A 142 8.93 0.31 -8.59
C PHE A 142 8.62 -1.17 -8.76
N TRP A 143 7.47 -1.60 -8.25
CA TRP A 143 6.99 -2.95 -8.42
C TRP A 143 5.48 -2.95 -8.57
N THR A 144 4.97 -3.78 -9.46
CA THR A 144 3.54 -4.04 -9.62
C THR A 144 3.30 -5.53 -9.66
N SER A 145 2.21 -5.96 -9.04
CA SER A 145 1.68 -7.30 -9.21
C SER A 145 0.19 -7.20 -9.44
N ARG A 146 -0.28 -7.81 -10.52
CA ARG A 146 -1.68 -7.94 -10.87
C ARG A 146 -1.99 -9.42 -10.95
N ALA A 147 -3.03 -9.84 -10.27
CA ALA A 147 -3.55 -11.19 -10.38
C ALA A 147 -5.05 -11.10 -10.60
N GLN A 148 -5.58 -11.85 -11.54
CA GLN A 148 -7.01 -11.92 -11.79
C GLN A 148 -7.40 -13.30 -12.26
N GLY A 149 -8.64 -13.67 -12.03
CA GLY A 149 -9.14 -14.96 -12.48
C GLY A 149 -10.62 -15.12 -12.24
N TRP A 150 -11.16 -16.18 -12.82
CA TRP A 150 -12.51 -16.62 -12.56
C TRP A 150 -12.58 -18.14 -12.57
N VAL A 151 -13.60 -18.69 -11.91
CA VAL A 151 -13.90 -20.12 -11.91
C VAL A 151 -15.38 -20.29 -12.24
N GLY A 152 -15.70 -21.17 -13.18
CA GLY A 152 -17.07 -21.60 -13.45
C GLY A 152 -17.38 -22.88 -12.69
N MET A 153 -18.62 -22.98 -12.26
CA MET A 153 -19.13 -24.04 -11.42
C MET A 153 -20.23 -24.83 -12.14
N ASP A 154 -20.33 -26.13 -11.86
CA ASP A 154 -21.48 -26.93 -12.27
C ASP A 154 -22.72 -26.68 -11.40
N ASP A 155 -23.81 -27.36 -11.76
CA ASP A 155 -25.07 -27.40 -11.00
C ASP A 155 -25.19 -28.68 -10.15
N ALA A 156 -24.07 -29.27 -9.73
CA ALA A 156 -24.14 -30.50 -8.94
C ALA A 156 -24.86 -30.24 -7.60
N PRO A 157 -25.77 -31.14 -7.17
CA PRO A 157 -26.44 -31.00 -5.88
C PRO A 157 -25.42 -31.14 -4.74
N GLY A 158 -25.41 -30.18 -3.81
CA GLY A 158 -24.47 -30.14 -2.69
C GLY A 158 -23.34 -29.12 -2.90
N LEU A 159 -22.08 -29.53 -2.74
CA LEU A 159 -20.93 -28.68 -3.04
C LEU A 159 -20.72 -28.64 -4.55
N ARG A 160 -20.94 -27.47 -5.17
CA ARG A 160 -20.68 -27.26 -6.60
C ARG A 160 -19.20 -27.50 -6.93
N HIS A 161 -18.93 -28.09 -8.09
CA HIS A 161 -17.57 -28.36 -8.55
C HIS A 161 -17.11 -27.31 -9.56
N ALA A 162 -15.84 -26.93 -9.46
CA ALA A 162 -15.19 -26.13 -10.50
C ALA A 162 -15.07 -26.94 -11.79
N ILE A 163 -15.64 -26.43 -12.88
CA ILE A 163 -15.64 -27.09 -14.20
C ILE A 163 -14.68 -26.45 -15.19
N ASN A 164 -14.39 -25.16 -15.01
CA ASN A 164 -13.42 -24.42 -15.79
C ASN A 164 -12.98 -23.18 -15.01
N GLY A 165 -12.00 -22.47 -15.53
CA GLY A 165 -11.61 -21.19 -15.00
C GLY A 165 -10.47 -20.58 -15.78
N THR A 166 -10.07 -19.39 -15.38
CA THR A 166 -8.82 -18.79 -15.86
C THR A 166 -8.13 -18.12 -14.69
N GLY A 167 -6.81 -18.04 -14.77
CA GLY A 167 -5.98 -17.28 -13.86
C GLY A 167 -4.86 -16.62 -14.64
N GLU A 168 -4.63 -15.36 -14.35
CA GLU A 168 -3.56 -14.57 -14.95
C GLU A 168 -2.83 -13.82 -13.86
N THR A 169 -1.50 -13.80 -13.95
CA THR A 169 -0.64 -13.01 -13.07
C THR A 169 0.39 -12.29 -13.91
N GLU A 170 0.48 -10.99 -13.69
CA GLU A 170 1.47 -10.11 -14.30
C GLU A 170 2.25 -9.43 -13.18
N GLN A 171 3.58 -9.48 -13.26
CA GLN A 171 4.45 -8.77 -12.34
C GLN A 171 5.46 -7.95 -13.12
N ALA A 172 5.71 -6.74 -12.67
CA ALA A 172 6.78 -5.91 -13.19
C ALA A 172 7.59 -5.35 -12.03
N PHE A 173 8.90 -5.30 -12.21
CA PHE A 173 9.85 -4.71 -11.30
C PHE A 173 10.73 -3.75 -12.07
N ALA A 174 10.99 -2.59 -11.51
CA ALA A 174 11.98 -1.65 -12.00
C ALA A 174 12.80 -1.06 -10.85
N TYR A 175 14.08 -0.92 -11.08
CA TYR A 175 15.05 -0.22 -10.24
C TYR A 175 15.69 0.88 -11.09
N GLY A 176 15.94 2.04 -10.48
CA GLY A 176 16.67 3.13 -11.12
C GLY A 176 17.49 3.90 -10.09
N ASP A 177 18.72 4.28 -10.41
CA ASP A 177 19.56 5.10 -9.53
C ASP A 177 19.98 6.44 -10.16
N VAL A 178 20.60 7.32 -9.36
CA VAL A 178 21.08 8.64 -9.84
C VAL A 178 22.32 8.55 -10.72
N ALA A 179 22.97 7.39 -10.82
CA ALA A 179 24.07 7.14 -11.76
C ALA A 179 23.55 6.74 -13.16
N GLY A 180 22.24 6.50 -13.29
CA GLY A 180 21.59 6.08 -14.53
C GLY A 180 21.53 4.57 -14.70
N GLU A 181 21.86 3.78 -13.67
CA GLU A 181 21.65 2.34 -13.70
C GLU A 181 20.15 2.05 -13.59
N VAL A 182 19.63 1.34 -14.59
CA VAL A 182 18.21 0.95 -14.65
C VAL A 182 18.14 -0.55 -14.87
N GLY A 183 17.38 -1.24 -14.02
CA GLY A 183 17.09 -2.66 -14.15
C GLY A 183 15.59 -2.89 -14.20
N THR A 184 15.09 -3.57 -15.23
CA THR A 184 13.67 -3.90 -15.36
C THR A 184 13.48 -5.40 -15.52
N SER A 185 12.42 -5.95 -14.93
CA SER A 185 12.00 -7.34 -15.10
C SER A 185 10.48 -7.40 -15.20
N THR A 186 9.97 -8.21 -16.11
CA THR A 186 8.54 -8.45 -16.27
C THR A 186 8.31 -9.95 -16.38
N SER A 187 7.33 -10.47 -15.65
CA SER A 187 6.90 -11.86 -15.73
C SER A 187 5.39 -11.92 -15.95
N PHE A 188 4.98 -12.89 -16.75
CA PHE A 188 3.58 -13.13 -17.08
C PHE A 188 3.30 -14.63 -17.00
N LEU A 189 2.27 -15.01 -16.26
CA LEU A 189 1.80 -16.38 -16.13
C LEU A 189 0.30 -16.41 -16.39
N LYS A 190 -0.11 -17.22 -17.36
CA LYS A 190 -1.51 -17.49 -17.67
C LYS A 190 -1.79 -18.98 -17.51
N ARG A 191 -2.86 -19.31 -16.78
CA ARG A 191 -3.39 -20.66 -16.65
C ARG A 191 -4.86 -20.65 -17.10
N CYS A 192 -5.19 -21.60 -17.97
CA CYS A 192 -6.54 -21.87 -18.45
C CYS A 192 -7.03 -23.18 -17.85
#